data_AF-A0AAE1X7G2-F1
#
_entry.id   AF-A0AAE1X7G2-F1
#
_cell.length_a   1.000
_cell.length_b   1.000
_cell.length_c   1.000
_cell.angle_alpha   90.00
_cell.angle_beta   90.00
_cell.angle_gamma   90.00
#
_symmetry.space_group_name_H-M   'P 1'
#
loop_
_entity.id
_entity.type
_entity.pdbx_description
1 polymer ?
#
loop_
_entity_poly.entity_id
_entity_poly.type
_entity_poly.pdbx_seq_one_letter_code
_entity_poly.pdbx_strand_id
1 'polypeptide(L)'
;MNVRTLICAPTNVAIKELASRLIALVRNSVEAEYEKSFFPCPLGDMLIFGNKDRLKVGSDIEEISLDYRLERLSHCLVPQTGWRHCVATMLGFLEDCVSQYQIYMDNELIKAKESLQHEVQSNKSFLEFARDSFAHIATPLRSCMSTFLTHLPRSCILENNFQRIVQLMSLLDSMEISCLKTAA
;
A
#
# COMPACT_ATOMS: atom_id res chain seq x y z
N MET A 1 20.15 13.32 -17.55
CA MET A 1 19.43 14.49 -18.11
C MET A 1 17.95 14.23 -17.88
N ASN A 2 17.24 15.08 -17.12
CA ASN A 2 15.81 14.88 -16.89
C ASN A 2 15.04 15.52 -18.05
N VAL A 3 14.70 14.72 -19.06
CA VAL A 3 13.89 15.17 -20.20
C VAL A 3 12.42 15.06 -19.83
N ARG A 4 11.65 16.12 -20.06
CA ARG A 4 10.19 16.13 -19.89
C ARG A 4 9.55 16.28 -21.25
N THR A 5 8.62 15.39 -21.57
CA THR A 5 7.88 15.39 -22.83
C THR A 5 6.45 15.86 -22.56
N LEU A 6 6.05 16.95 -23.21
CA LEU A 6 4.66 17.39 -23.22
C LEU A 6 3.98 16.81 -24.45
N ILE A 7 2.85 16.12 -24.26
CA ILE A 7 2.04 15.56 -25.34
C ILE A 7 0.70 16.29 -25.34
N CYS A 8 0.27 16.72 -26.52
CA CYS A 8 -1.01 17.40 -26.71
C CYS A 8 -1.78 16.75 -27.87
N ALA A 9 -3.11 16.77 -27.79
CA ALA A 9 -3.97 16.40 -28.91
C ALA A 9 -5.18 17.35 -28.98
N PRO A 10 -5.80 17.52 -30.16
CA PRO A 10 -6.91 18.47 -30.33
C PRO A 10 -8.18 18.12 -29.54
N THR A 11 -8.37 16.86 -29.14
CA THR A 11 -9.57 16.39 -28.44
C THR A 11 -9.23 15.62 -27.18
N ASN A 12 -10.10 15.72 -26.16
CA ASN A 12 -9.96 14.94 -24.93
C ASN A 12 -9.97 13.43 -25.19
N VAL A 13 -10.73 12.96 -26.19
CA VAL A 13 -10.76 11.55 -26.58
C VAL A 13 -9.38 11.08 -27.04
N ALA A 14 -8.71 11.85 -27.91
CA ALA A 14 -7.38 11.51 -28.38
C ALA A 14 -6.33 11.54 -27.24
N ILE A 15 -6.44 12.49 -26.30
CA ILE A 15 -5.56 12.54 -25.12
C ILE A 15 -5.74 11.28 -24.26
N LYS A 16 -7.00 10.89 -23.98
CA LYS A 16 -7.31 9.72 -23.15
C LYS A 16 -6.86 8.41 -23.81
N GLU A 17 -7.12 8.25 -25.10
CA GLU A 17 -6.68 7.08 -25.86
C GLU A 17 -5.15 6.93 -25.82
N LEU A 18 -4.43 8.03 -26.04
CA LEU A 18 -2.97 8.03 -25.97
C LEU A 18 -2.46 7.70 -24.56
N ALA A 19 -3.04 8.30 -23.52
CA ALA A 19 -2.71 8.02 -22.14
C ALA A 19 -2.92 6.54 -21.78
N SER A 20 -4.09 5.98 -22.14
CA SER A 20 -4.45 4.59 -21.89
C SER A 20 -3.47 3.62 -22.55
N ARG A 21 -3.12 3.86 -23.82
CA ARG A 21 -2.08 3.07 -24.53
C ARG A 21 -0.71 3.17 -23.89
N LEU A 22 -0.31 4.37 -23.45
CA LEU A 22 0.98 4.57 -22.80
C LEU A 22 1.07 3.83 -21.45
N ILE A 23 0.01 3.86 -20.65
CA ILE A 23 -0.09 3.10 -19.41
C ILE A 23 0.00 1.60 -19.69
N ALA A 24 -0.74 1.10 -20.68
CA ALA A 24 -0.70 -0.31 -21.07
C ALA A 24 0.72 -0.75 -21.47
N LEU A 25 1.44 0.07 -22.25
CA LEU A 25 2.83 -0.21 -22.62
C LEU A 25 3.74 -0.32 -21.39
N VAL A 26 3.62 0.60 -20.43
CA VAL A 26 4.46 0.58 -19.22
C VAL A 26 4.11 -0.57 -18.29
N ARG A 27 2.83 -0.92 -18.18
CA ARG A 27 2.40 -2.12 -17.43
C ARG A 27 2.99 -3.39 -18.03
N ASN A 28 2.88 -3.55 -19.34
CA ASN A 28 3.41 -4.71 -20.06
C ASN A 28 4.94 -4.81 -19.93
N SER A 29 5.68 -3.69 -19.93
CA SER A 29 7.13 -3.73 -19.72
C SER A 29 7.51 -4.18 -18.31
N VAL A 30 6.74 -3.78 -17.30
CA VAL A 30 7.00 -4.14 -15.90
C VAL A 30 6.68 -5.61 -15.64
N GLU A 31 5.57 -6.12 -16.19
CA GLU A 31 5.20 -7.54 -16.07
C GLU A 31 6.26 -8.49 -16.64
N ALA A 32 6.95 -8.06 -17.72
CA ALA A 32 8.05 -8.82 -18.32
C ALA A 32 9.32 -8.83 -17.44
N GLU A 33 9.54 -7.79 -16.63
CA GLU A 33 10.74 -7.65 -15.79
C GLU A 33 10.61 -8.36 -14.44
N TYR A 34 9.42 -8.37 -13.84
CA TYR A 34 9.19 -8.85 -12.47
C TYR A 34 8.20 -10.02 -12.48
N GLU A 35 8.65 -11.21 -12.89
CA GLU A 35 7.85 -12.44 -12.87
C GLU A 35 7.08 -12.59 -11.54
N LYS A 36 5.75 -12.41 -11.59
CA LYS A 36 4.75 -12.74 -10.55
C LYS A 36 4.80 -12.02 -9.19
N SER A 37 5.64 -11.01 -8.98
CA SER A 37 5.49 -10.19 -7.77
C SER A 37 4.34 -9.18 -7.94
N PHE A 38 3.56 -8.96 -6.88
CA PHE A 38 2.48 -7.95 -6.82
C PHE A 38 3.09 -6.54 -6.79
N PHE A 39 3.89 -6.23 -7.81
CA PHE A 39 4.65 -4.99 -7.87
C PHE A 39 3.77 -3.88 -8.47
N PRO A 40 3.59 -2.76 -7.76
CA PRO A 40 2.87 -1.62 -8.30
C PRO A 40 3.56 -1.09 -9.56
N CYS A 41 2.79 -0.81 -10.60
CA CYS A 41 3.32 -0.21 -11.83
C CYS A 41 3.78 1.24 -11.54
N PRO A 42 5.05 1.60 -11.79
CA PRO A 42 5.57 2.94 -11.51
C PRO A 42 5.07 3.94 -12.56
N LEU A 43 3.95 4.59 -12.27
CA LEU A 43 3.28 5.58 -13.13
C LEU A 43 3.59 7.03 -12.74
N GLY A 44 4.44 7.25 -11.74
CA GLY A 44 4.73 8.57 -11.17
C GLY A 44 5.35 9.54 -12.17
N ASP A 45 6.05 9.03 -13.18
CA ASP A 45 6.69 9.83 -14.23
C ASP A 45 5.71 10.30 -15.32
N MET A 46 4.47 9.78 -15.35
CA MET A 46 3.40 10.24 -16.22
C MET A 46 2.49 11.20 -15.47
N LEU A 47 1.85 12.15 -16.15
CA LEU A 47 0.86 13.03 -15.54
C LEU A 47 -0.16 13.47 -16.58
N ILE A 48 -1.44 13.34 -16.25
CA ILE A 48 -2.53 14.00 -16.97
C ILE A 48 -3.19 15.01 -16.06
N PHE A 49 -3.41 16.22 -16.58
CA PHE A 49 -4.08 17.30 -15.87
C PHE A 49 -4.95 18.09 -16.84
N GLY A 50 -6.01 18.69 -16.32
CA GLY A 50 -7.00 19.41 -17.09
C GLY A 50 -8.28 19.60 -16.28
N ASN A 51 -9.26 20.29 -16.85
CA ASN A 51 -10.55 20.44 -16.19
C ASN A 51 -11.23 19.07 -16.04
N LYS A 52 -11.46 18.64 -14.79
CA LYS A 52 -12.05 17.33 -14.43
C LYS A 52 -13.37 17.06 -15.15
N ASP A 53 -14.29 18.04 -15.15
CA ASP A 53 -15.63 17.92 -15.72
C ASP A 53 -15.61 17.70 -17.25
N ARG A 54 -14.65 18.32 -17.93
CA ARG A 54 -14.49 18.24 -19.38
C ARG A 54 -13.65 17.05 -19.82
N LEU A 55 -12.59 16.72 -19.08
CA LEU A 55 -11.68 15.64 -19.42
C LEU A 55 -12.33 14.27 -19.20
N LYS A 56 -13.18 14.15 -18.16
CA LYS A 56 -13.88 12.91 -17.80
C LYS A 56 -12.92 11.73 -17.79
N VAL A 57 -11.99 11.76 -16.83
CA VAL A 57 -11.01 10.71 -16.58
C VAL A 57 -11.75 9.43 -16.22
N GLY A 58 -11.48 8.36 -16.99
CA GLY A 58 -11.98 7.02 -16.68
C GLY A 58 -11.00 6.27 -15.78
N SER A 59 -11.44 5.13 -15.25
CA SER A 59 -10.63 4.26 -14.39
C SER A 59 -9.35 3.74 -15.07
N ASP A 60 -9.31 3.76 -16.41
CA ASP A 60 -8.19 3.31 -17.23
C ASP A 60 -6.98 4.26 -17.20
N ILE A 61 -7.19 5.53 -16.87
CA ILE A 61 -6.13 6.56 -16.79
C ILE A 61 -6.11 7.33 -15.48
N GLU A 62 -6.94 6.94 -14.51
CA GLU A 62 -7.15 7.65 -13.25
C GLU A 62 -5.86 7.77 -12.44
N GLU A 63 -5.01 6.75 -12.41
CA GLU A 63 -3.78 6.71 -11.61
C GLU A 63 -2.74 7.77 -11.99
N ILE A 64 -2.78 8.25 -13.24
CA ILE A 64 -1.91 9.32 -13.73
C ILE A 64 -2.56 10.69 -13.63
N SER A 65 -3.84 10.77 -13.23
CA SER A 65 -4.54 12.04 -12.97
C SER A 65 -3.89 12.77 -11.81
N LEU A 66 -3.62 14.07 -11.98
CA LEU A 66 -3.03 14.91 -10.93
C LEU A 66 -3.88 14.87 -9.66
N ASP A 67 -5.20 14.99 -9.80
CA ASP A 67 -6.10 15.06 -8.67
C ASP A 67 -6.17 13.75 -7.89
N TYR A 68 -6.30 12.62 -8.60
CA TYR A 68 -6.30 11.30 -7.97
C TYR A 68 -4.96 11.04 -7.27
N ARG A 69 -3.85 11.39 -7.93
CA ARG A 69 -2.51 11.30 -7.33
C ARG A 69 -2.41 12.08 -6.03
N LEU A 70 -2.89 13.32 -6.01
CA LEU A 70 -2.87 14.15 -4.81
C LEU A 70 -3.71 13.53 -3.69
N GLU A 71 -4.91 13.03 -4.01
CA GLU A 71 -5.77 12.32 -3.06
C GLU A 71 -5.04 11.12 -2.46
N ARG A 72 -4.53 10.21 -3.29
CA ARG A 72 -3.81 9.00 -2.85
C ARG A 72 -2.59 9.32 -1.98
N LEU A 73 -1.77 10.28 -2.41
CA LEU A 73 -0.58 10.69 -1.66
C LEU A 73 -0.95 11.38 -0.34
N SER A 74 -2.03 12.18 -0.32
CA SER A 74 -2.46 12.87 0.90
C SER A 74 -2.83 11.89 2.01
N HIS A 75 -3.50 10.79 1.70
CA HIS A 75 -3.81 9.71 2.65
C HIS A 75 -2.54 9.10 3.28
N CYS A 76 -1.47 8.97 2.49
CA CYS A 76 -0.20 8.44 2.96
C CYS A 76 0.56 9.43 3.85
N LEU A 77 0.25 10.72 3.81
CA LEU A 77 0.94 11.78 4.54
C LEU A 77 0.21 12.21 5.82
N VAL A 78 -0.98 11.66 6.10
CA VAL A 78 -1.74 11.93 7.34
C VAL A 78 -0.91 11.50 8.56
N PRO A 79 -0.75 12.35 9.59
CA PRO A 79 0.08 12.00 10.75
C PRO A 79 -0.31 10.73 11.50
N GLN A 80 -1.61 10.44 11.59
CA GLN A 80 -2.15 9.34 12.41
C GLN A 80 -2.39 8.03 11.66
N THR A 81 -2.43 8.07 10.32
CA THR A 81 -2.76 6.89 9.49
C THR A 81 -1.84 6.72 8.30
N GLY A 82 -0.92 7.67 8.09
CA GLY A 82 0.01 7.68 6.99
C GLY A 82 1.24 6.84 7.25
N TRP A 83 2.16 6.83 6.28
CA TRP A 83 3.29 5.91 6.23
C TRP A 83 4.17 5.93 7.48
N ARG A 84 4.42 7.11 8.07
CA ARG A 84 5.25 7.23 9.27
C ARG A 84 4.62 6.51 10.45
N HIS A 85 3.32 6.69 10.63
CA HIS A 85 2.57 5.99 11.66
C HIS A 85 2.56 4.49 11.38
N CYS A 86 2.27 4.06 10.13
CA CYS A 86 2.27 2.64 9.79
C CYS A 86 3.61 1.96 10.06
N VAL A 87 4.74 2.62 9.73
CA VAL A 87 6.08 2.12 10.02
C VAL A 87 6.31 2.05 11.53
N ALA A 88 5.98 3.10 12.28
CA ALA A 88 6.14 3.12 13.74
C ALA A 88 5.30 2.03 14.42
N THR A 89 4.06 1.81 13.98
CA THR A 89 3.17 0.76 14.49
C THR A 89 3.71 -0.63 14.17
N MET A 90 4.24 -0.85 12.96
CA MET A 90 4.89 -2.12 12.62
C MET A 90 6.14 -2.36 13.48
N LEU A 91 7.00 -1.35 13.66
CA LEU A 91 8.16 -1.47 14.53
C LEU A 91 7.78 -1.80 15.97
N GLY A 92 6.83 -1.05 16.56
CA GLY A 92 6.35 -1.31 17.91
C GLY A 92 5.71 -2.70 18.07
N PHE A 93 5.02 -3.19 17.04
CA PHE A 93 4.52 -4.57 17.04
C PHE A 93 5.66 -5.59 17.02
N LEU A 94 6.67 -5.41 16.15
CA LEU A 94 7.79 -6.35 16.06
C LEU A 94 8.66 -6.35 17.33
N GLU A 95 8.83 -5.20 17.98
CA GLU A 95 9.61 -5.05 19.22
C GLU A 95 8.83 -5.59 20.44
N ASP A 96 7.55 -5.24 20.57
CA ASP A 96 6.76 -5.45 21.80
C ASP A 96 5.62 -6.48 21.65
N CYS A 97 5.62 -7.33 20.62
CA CYS A 97 4.51 -8.25 20.31
C CYS A 97 4.03 -9.07 21.53
N VAL A 98 4.97 -9.57 22.35
CA VAL A 98 4.66 -10.38 23.53
C VAL A 98 3.93 -9.56 24.60
N SER A 99 4.40 -8.34 24.86
CA SER A 99 3.76 -7.43 25.81
C SER A 99 2.37 -6.99 25.32
N GLN A 100 2.23 -6.73 24.01
CA GLN A 100 0.92 -6.43 23.42
C GLN A 100 -0.06 -7.61 23.56
N TYR A 101 0.42 -8.85 23.43
CA TYR A 101 -0.41 -10.03 23.68
C TYR A 101 -0.83 -10.17 25.16
N GLN A 102 0.07 -9.89 26.10
CA GLN A 102 -0.27 -9.90 27.53
C GLN A 102 -1.39 -8.89 27.83
N ILE A 103 -1.28 -7.67 27.30
CA ILE A 103 -2.33 -6.64 27.42
C ILE A 103 -3.64 -7.11 26.79
N TYR A 104 -3.59 -7.75 25.62
CA TYR A 104 -4.76 -8.36 24.98
C TYR A 104 -5.43 -9.38 25.91
N MET A 105 -4.65 -10.31 26.49
CA MET A 105 -5.17 -11.33 27.40
C MET A 105 -5.80 -10.73 28.66
N ASP A 106 -5.17 -9.72 29.27
CA ASP A 106 -5.71 -9.02 30.44
C ASP A 106 -7.05 -8.35 30.11
N ASN A 107 -7.16 -7.72 28.94
CA ASN A 107 -8.40 -7.09 28.49
C ASN A 107 -9.52 -8.11 28.24
N GLU A 108 -9.21 -9.26 27.66
CA GLU A 108 -10.19 -10.33 27.46
C GLU A 108 -10.67 -10.91 28.80
N LEU A 109 -9.77 -11.03 29.79
CA LEU A 109 -10.14 -11.44 31.16
C LEU A 109 -11.05 -10.42 31.86
N ILE A 110 -10.84 -9.12 31.65
CA ILE A 110 -11.71 -8.06 32.18
C ILE A 110 -13.09 -8.17 31.55
N LYS A 111 -13.18 -8.24 30.21
CA LYS A 111 -14.46 -8.37 29.49
C LYS A 111 -15.25 -9.60 29.94
N ALA A 112 -14.58 -10.75 30.10
CA ALA A 112 -15.21 -11.98 30.56
C ALA A 112 -15.81 -11.87 31.98
N LYS A 113 -15.22 -11.05 32.86
CA LYS A 113 -15.75 -10.80 34.22
C LYS A 113 -16.95 -9.85 34.20
N GLU A 114 -17.03 -8.94 33.23
CA GLU A 114 -18.12 -7.97 33.10
C GLU A 114 -19.35 -8.56 32.40
N SER A 115 -19.16 -9.52 31.49
CA SER A 115 -20.25 -10.24 30.80
C SER A 115 -20.70 -11.47 31.62
N LEU A 116 -21.74 -11.33 32.45
CA LEU A 116 -22.28 -12.39 33.31
C LEU A 116 -22.91 -13.61 32.60
N GLN A 117 -22.87 -13.73 31.26
CA GLN A 117 -23.43 -14.86 30.53
C GLN A 117 -22.62 -15.22 29.26
N HIS A 118 -22.10 -16.46 29.26
CA HIS A 118 -21.78 -17.32 28.13
C HIS A 118 -21.71 -16.70 26.72
N GLU A 119 -20.51 -16.31 26.29
CA GLU A 119 -19.84 -16.92 25.14
C GLU A 119 -18.35 -16.95 25.47
N VAL A 120 -17.78 -18.15 25.61
CA VAL A 120 -16.33 -18.31 25.71
C VAL A 120 -15.79 -18.00 24.32
N GLN A 121 -15.55 -16.72 24.03
CA GLN A 121 -14.76 -16.36 22.88
C GLN A 121 -13.40 -17.02 23.11
N SER A 122 -13.10 -18.04 22.29
CA SER A 122 -11.87 -18.79 22.36
C SER A 122 -10.71 -17.81 22.43
N ASN A 123 -10.06 -17.72 23.60
CA ASN A 123 -8.91 -16.84 23.78
C ASN A 123 -7.91 -17.18 22.67
N LYS A 124 -7.63 -16.22 21.79
CA LYS A 124 -6.66 -16.40 20.72
C LYS A 124 -5.34 -16.83 21.33
N SER A 125 -4.75 -17.88 20.77
CA SER A 125 -3.35 -18.20 21.05
C SER A 125 -2.46 -17.02 20.68
N PHE A 126 -1.27 -16.93 21.27
CA PHE A 126 -0.28 -15.90 20.93
C PHE A 126 -0.05 -15.83 19.42
N LEU A 127 0.03 -16.99 18.77
CA LEU A 127 0.30 -17.11 17.36
C LEU A 127 -0.87 -16.62 16.48
N GLU A 128 -2.11 -16.89 16.86
CA GLU A 128 -3.30 -16.33 16.19
C GLU A 128 -3.38 -14.81 16.38
N PHE A 129 -3.14 -14.33 17.60
CA PHE A 129 -3.07 -12.89 17.86
C PHE A 129 -1.99 -12.21 17.01
N ALA A 130 -0.79 -12.78 16.96
CA ALA A 130 0.32 -12.23 16.20
C ALA A 130 0.04 -12.22 14.69
N ARG A 131 -0.57 -13.29 14.15
CA ARG A 131 -1.00 -13.37 12.74
C ARG A 131 -1.99 -12.27 12.40
N ASP A 132 -3.08 -12.18 13.18
CA ASP A 132 -4.15 -11.22 12.92
C ASP A 132 -3.66 -9.77 13.04
N SER A 133 -2.86 -9.51 14.08
CA SER A 133 -2.29 -8.19 14.31
C SER A 133 -1.29 -7.81 13.23
N PHE A 134 -0.40 -8.72 12.84
CA PHE A 134 0.55 -8.49 11.75
C PHE A 134 -0.17 -8.19 10.44
N ALA A 135 -1.15 -9.01 10.05
CA ALA A 135 -1.93 -8.80 8.83
C ALA A 135 -2.62 -7.43 8.87
N HIS A 136 -3.26 -7.08 9.98
CA HIS A 136 -3.92 -5.79 10.17
C HIS A 136 -2.97 -4.59 10.05
N ILE A 137 -1.77 -4.67 10.63
CA ILE A 137 -0.77 -3.60 10.59
C ILE A 137 -0.06 -3.53 9.24
N ALA A 138 0.19 -4.68 8.60
CA ALA A 138 0.88 -4.76 7.32
C ALA A 138 0.05 -4.17 6.18
N THR A 139 -1.28 -4.34 6.19
CA THR A 139 -2.17 -3.81 5.14
C THR A 139 -2.00 -2.31 4.87
N PRO A 140 -2.15 -1.39 5.85
CA PRO A 140 -1.99 0.05 5.61
C PRO A 140 -0.55 0.43 5.26
N LEU A 141 0.45 -0.28 5.82
CA LEU A 141 1.86 -0.08 5.47
C LEU A 141 2.11 -0.40 3.99
N ARG A 142 1.65 -1.57 3.52
CA ARG A 142 1.73 -1.96 2.11
C ARG A 142 1.02 -0.96 1.20
N SER A 143 -0.15 -0.49 1.61
CA SER A 143 -0.92 0.50 0.85
C SER A 143 -0.13 1.80 0.66
N CYS A 144 0.52 2.30 1.71
CA CYS A 144 1.37 3.49 1.62
C CYS A 144 2.56 3.28 0.69
N MET A 145 3.27 2.17 0.86
CA MET A 145 4.46 1.84 0.04
C MET A 145 4.10 1.68 -1.43
N SER A 146 3.00 0.97 -1.71
CA SER A 146 2.47 0.81 -3.06
C SER A 146 2.09 2.16 -3.68
N THR A 147 1.41 3.01 -2.91
CA THR A 147 1.05 4.36 -3.37
C THR A 147 2.28 5.19 -3.72
N PHE A 148 3.36 5.13 -2.94
CA PHE A 148 4.60 5.81 -3.27
C PHE A 148 5.24 5.28 -4.54
N LEU A 149 5.36 3.96 -4.69
CA LEU A 149 5.95 3.34 -5.87
C LEU A 149 5.14 3.63 -7.15
N THR A 150 3.81 3.68 -7.06
CA THR A 150 2.94 3.99 -8.20
C THR A 150 2.98 5.46 -8.57
N HIS A 151 2.88 6.38 -7.60
CA HIS A 151 2.52 7.77 -7.89
C HIS A 151 3.66 8.78 -7.73
N LEU A 152 4.77 8.42 -7.09
CA LEU A 152 5.95 9.28 -7.03
C LEU A 152 6.90 8.96 -8.20
N PRO A 153 7.40 9.98 -8.92
CA PRO A 153 8.48 9.80 -9.89
C PRO A 153 9.66 9.04 -9.26
N ARG A 154 10.29 8.12 -10.00
CA ARG A 154 11.49 7.42 -9.49
C ARG A 154 12.59 8.39 -9.05
N SER A 155 12.70 9.51 -9.76
CA SER A 155 13.62 10.61 -9.42
C SER A 155 13.34 11.25 -8.05
N CYS A 156 12.11 11.23 -7.56
CA CYS A 156 11.73 11.73 -6.24
C CYS A 156 12.00 10.70 -5.13
N ILE A 157 11.79 9.41 -5.40
CA ILE A 157 12.02 8.34 -4.42
C ILE A 157 13.52 8.14 -4.20
N LEU A 158 14.34 8.28 -5.25
CA LEU A 158 15.73 7.82 -5.35
C LEU A 158 15.82 6.29 -5.45
N GLU A 159 16.71 5.79 -6.30
CA GLU A 159 16.80 4.36 -6.63
C GLU A 159 17.03 3.48 -5.39
N ASN A 160 17.87 3.92 -4.45
CA ASN A 160 18.14 3.15 -3.23
C ASN A 160 16.88 3.00 -2.35
N ASN A 161 16.07 4.06 -2.21
CA ASN A 161 14.83 3.97 -1.44
C ASN A 161 13.79 3.14 -2.17
N PHE A 162 13.75 3.20 -3.51
CA PHE A 162 12.88 2.34 -4.30
C PHE A 162 13.17 0.87 -4.01
N GLN A 163 14.43 0.45 -4.10
CA GLN A 163 14.86 -0.92 -3.79
C GLN A 163 14.53 -1.32 -2.35
N ARG A 164 14.72 -0.42 -1.37
CA ARG A 164 14.35 -0.66 0.03
C ARG A 164 12.86 -0.88 0.22
N ILE A 165 12.02 -0.10 -0.46
CA ILE A 165 10.56 -0.25 -0.41
C ILE A 165 10.17 -1.60 -1.04
N VAL A 166 10.76 -1.96 -2.18
CA VAL A 166 10.53 -3.27 -2.83
C VAL A 166 10.89 -4.42 -1.87
N GLN A 167 12.06 -4.34 -1.24
CA GLN A 167 12.51 -5.34 -0.26
C GLN A 167 11.58 -5.41 0.95
N LEU A 168 11.14 -4.27 1.49
CA LEU A 168 10.18 -4.22 2.59
C LEU A 168 8.88 -4.96 2.21
N MET A 169 8.33 -4.70 1.03
CA MET A 169 7.11 -5.38 0.56
C MET A 169 7.30 -6.90 0.51
N SER A 170 8.42 -7.37 -0.05
CA SER A 170 8.74 -8.80 -0.12
C SER A 170 8.93 -9.44 1.27
N LEU A 171 9.54 -8.72 2.21
CA LEU A 171 9.69 -9.18 3.59
C LEU A 171 8.34 -9.29 4.30
N LEU A 172 7.44 -8.32 4.12
CA LEU A 172 6.08 -8.37 4.66
C LEU A 172 5.32 -9.60 4.14
N ASP A 173 5.42 -9.89 2.84
CA ASP A 173 4.77 -11.05 2.22
C ASP A 173 5.36 -12.37 2.74
N SER A 174 6.69 -12.43 2.86
CA SER A 174 7.39 -13.61 3.40
C SER A 174 7.00 -13.87 4.85
N MET A 175 6.92 -12.81 5.66
CA MET A 175 6.48 -12.90 7.05
C MET A 175 5.05 -13.40 7.14
N GLU A 176 4.12 -12.83 6.38
CA GLU A 176 2.71 -13.26 6.38
C GLU A 176 2.57 -14.74 6.00
N ILE A 177 3.26 -15.19 4.95
CA ILE A 177 3.28 -16.60 4.53
C ILE A 177 3.91 -17.49 5.60
N SER A 178 5.03 -17.07 6.20
CA SER A 178 5.72 -17.85 7.24
C SER A 178 4.88 -17.97 8.50
N CYS A 179 4.18 -16.90 8.87
CA CYS A 179 3.24 -16.88 9.97
C CYS A 179 2.12 -17.88 9.68
N LEU A 180 1.59 -17.99 8.46
CA LEU A 180 0.51 -18.92 8.09
C LEU A 180 0.91 -20.42 8.08
N LYS A 181 2.20 -20.76 7.86
CA LYS A 181 2.64 -22.16 7.66
C LYS A 181 2.92 -22.98 8.93
N THR A 182 2.95 -22.37 10.11
CA THR A 182 3.32 -23.04 11.38
C THR A 182 2.19 -23.82 12.07
N ALA A 183 1.20 -24.33 11.32
CA ALA A 183 0.02 -25.04 11.87
C ALA A 183 -0.13 -26.48 11.35
N ALA A 184 0.96 -27.21 11.13
CA ALA A 184 0.94 -28.62 10.76
C ALA A 184 1.85 -29.44 11.68
#